data_AF-A0A1Q7CKK2-F1
#
_entry.id   AF-A0A1Q7CKK2-F1
#
_cell.length_a   1.000
_cell.length_b   1.000
_cell.length_c   1.000
_cell.angle_alpha   90.00
_cell.angle_beta   90.00
_cell.angle_gamma   90.00
#
_symmetry.space_group_name_H-M   'P 1'
#
loop_
_entity.id
_entity.type
_entity.pdbx_description
1 polymer ?
#
loop_
_entity_poly.entity_id
_entity_poly.type
_entity_poly.pdbx_seq_one_letter_code
_entity_poly.pdbx_strand_id
1 'polypeptide(L)'
;MEFAWFAPTEHTFPSPFHEIFSGNLSWSLNGLPDLITAVRGWVDDVFPDPTDPYDRVWHHKLPFMEVGNGDYLALDVDEDTHGRVVYLSHDDGEGHGRTMAASFEELLIRWIPRACPGAEDWQWLPFLRRIRCGHRPLVRDSPRVDCAHAPINLGPFRNRGTMNARI
;
A
#
# COMPACT_ATOMS: atom_id res chain seq x y z
N MET A 1 -8.87 -7.84 -7.20
CA MET A 1 -9.53 -7.29 -6.02
C MET A 1 -9.45 -5.79 -6.12
N GLU A 2 -10.53 -5.10 -5.79
CA GLU A 2 -10.58 -3.65 -5.77
C GLU A 2 -11.31 -3.22 -4.49
N PHE A 3 -10.65 -2.42 -3.69
CA PHE A 3 -11.19 -1.81 -2.48
C PHE A 3 -10.72 -0.37 -2.43
N ALA A 4 -11.64 0.55 -2.18
CA ALA A 4 -11.32 1.96 -2.00
C ALA A 4 -12.30 2.61 -1.01
N TRP A 5 -11.82 3.61 -0.29
CA TRP A 5 -12.65 4.50 0.51
C TRP A 5 -12.08 5.92 0.49
N PHE A 6 -12.96 6.89 0.78
CA PHE A 6 -12.62 8.29 0.91
C PHE A 6 -13.24 8.82 2.21
N ALA A 7 -12.49 9.61 2.96
CA ALA A 7 -13.02 10.33 4.11
C ALA A 7 -14.01 11.40 3.62
N PRO A 8 -15.04 11.74 4.44
CA PRO A 8 -15.84 12.93 4.20
C PRO A 8 -14.96 14.17 4.09
N THR A 9 -15.31 15.11 3.21
CA THR A 9 -14.50 16.30 2.93
C THR A 9 -14.26 17.17 4.16
N GLU A 10 -15.21 17.18 5.09
CA GLU A 10 -15.16 17.90 6.36
C GLU A 10 -14.38 17.16 7.47
N HIS A 11 -14.01 15.90 7.24
CA HIS A 11 -13.30 15.11 8.23
C HIS A 11 -11.78 15.31 8.11
N THR A 12 -11.16 15.73 9.21
CA THR A 12 -9.70 15.87 9.31
C THR A 12 -9.17 14.88 10.32
N PHE A 13 -8.18 14.08 9.93
CA PHE A 13 -7.47 13.21 10.87
C PHE A 13 -6.41 13.99 11.65
N PRO A 14 -6.11 13.61 12.90
CA PRO A 14 -5.03 14.23 13.66
C PRO A 14 -3.65 13.86 13.08
N SER A 15 -2.65 14.70 13.31
CA SER A 15 -1.25 14.37 13.01
C SER A 15 -0.82 13.08 13.75
N PRO A 16 -0.05 12.16 13.13
CA PRO A 16 0.56 12.26 11.79
C PRO A 16 -0.35 11.78 10.63
N PHE A 17 -1.62 11.46 10.88
CA PHE A 17 -2.51 10.80 9.91
C PHE A 17 -3.36 11.75 9.05
N HIS A 18 -3.17 13.06 9.20
CA HIS A 18 -3.97 14.09 8.54
C HIS A 18 -4.06 13.99 7.01
N GLU A 19 -3.10 13.32 6.36
CA GLU A 19 -3.03 13.11 4.90
C GLU A 19 -3.64 11.77 4.45
N ILE A 20 -4.21 10.99 5.37
CA ILE A 20 -4.90 9.72 5.06
C ILE A 20 -6.39 9.99 4.82
N PHE A 21 -6.69 10.81 3.82
CA PHE A 21 -8.07 11.12 3.42
C PHE A 21 -8.70 10.03 2.53
N SER A 22 -7.93 9.01 2.16
CA SER A 22 -8.42 7.88 1.37
C SER A 22 -7.60 6.62 1.66
N GLY A 23 -8.12 5.50 1.19
CA GLY A 23 -7.39 4.25 1.18
C GLY A 23 -7.77 3.40 -0.02
N ASN A 24 -6.82 2.60 -0.47
CA ASN A 24 -6.97 1.75 -1.64
C ASN A 24 -6.18 0.45 -1.49
N LEU A 25 -6.75 -0.62 -2.04
CA LEU A 25 -6.03 -1.87 -2.28
C LEU A 25 -6.60 -2.46 -3.57
N SER A 26 -5.82 -2.32 -4.64
CA SER A 26 -6.22 -2.75 -5.97
C SER A 26 -5.12 -3.60 -6.60
N TRP A 27 -5.42 -4.86 -6.90
CA TRP A 27 -4.50 -5.74 -7.60
C TRP A 27 -5.26 -6.83 -8.35
N SER A 28 -4.72 -7.25 -9.49
CA SER A 28 -5.34 -8.27 -10.34
C SER A 28 -4.28 -9.00 -11.14
N LEU A 29 -4.39 -10.33 -11.23
CA LEU A 29 -3.51 -11.13 -12.09
C LEU A 29 -3.65 -10.75 -13.57
N ASN A 30 -4.84 -10.33 -13.99
CA ASN A 30 -5.09 -9.91 -15.37
C ASN A 30 -4.39 -8.59 -15.73
N GLY A 31 -4.12 -7.72 -14.74
CA GLY A 31 -3.44 -6.44 -14.94
C GLY A 31 -1.92 -6.52 -14.81
N LEU A 32 -1.37 -7.67 -14.40
CA LEU A 32 0.09 -7.85 -14.25
C LEU A 32 0.88 -7.58 -15.54
N PRO A 33 0.44 -8.02 -16.75
CA PRO A 33 1.19 -7.74 -17.98
C PRO A 33 1.38 -6.24 -18.24
N ASP A 34 0.35 -5.43 -17.97
CA ASP A 34 0.39 -3.98 -18.18
C ASP A 34 1.31 -3.32 -17.16
N LEU A 35 1.21 -3.71 -15.88
CA LEU A 35 2.09 -3.21 -14.83
C LEU A 35 3.56 -3.56 -15.07
N ILE A 36 3.85 -4.80 -15.50
CA ILE A 36 5.21 -5.23 -15.85
C ILE A 36 5.74 -4.41 -17.03
N THR A 37 4.90 -4.16 -18.03
CA THR A 37 5.28 -3.32 -19.18
C THR A 37 5.59 -1.90 -18.74
N ALA A 38 4.77 -1.31 -17.87
CA ALA A 38 4.96 0.04 -17.38
C ALA A 38 6.25 0.18 -16.56
N VAL A 39 6.49 -0.72 -15.59
CA VAL A 39 7.72 -0.71 -14.78
C VAL A 39 8.97 -0.98 -15.62
N ARG A 40 8.87 -1.84 -16.66
CA ARG A 40 9.98 -2.00 -17.62
C ARG A 40 10.29 -0.71 -18.38
N GLY A 41 9.27 0.04 -18.81
CA GLY A 41 9.47 1.35 -19.41
C GLY A 41 10.21 2.31 -18.47
N TRP A 42 9.84 2.36 -17.18
CA TRP A 42 10.57 3.14 -16.19
C TRP A 42 12.04 2.71 -16.07
N VAL A 43 12.31 1.41 -16.02
CA VAL A 43 13.69 0.89 -15.97
C VAL A 43 14.46 1.22 -17.25
N ASP A 44 13.88 1.00 -18.42
CA ASP A 44 14.60 1.16 -19.69
C ASP A 44 14.85 2.63 -20.04
N ASP A 45 13.90 3.52 -19.74
CA ASP A 45 13.91 4.91 -20.22
C ASP A 45 14.32 5.94 -19.14
N VAL A 46 14.10 5.64 -17.85
CA VAL A 46 14.26 6.63 -16.75
C VAL A 46 15.28 6.20 -15.71
N PHE A 47 15.28 4.91 -15.32
CA PHE A 47 16.13 4.35 -14.29
C PHE A 47 16.99 3.17 -14.82
N PRO A 48 17.85 3.39 -15.84
CA PRO A 48 18.52 2.32 -16.55
C PRO A 48 19.80 1.81 -15.87
N ASP A 49 20.36 2.50 -14.88
CA ASP A 49 21.65 2.15 -14.29
C ASP A 49 21.50 1.32 -13.00
N PRO A 50 21.60 -0.03 -13.05
CA PRO A 50 21.49 -0.85 -11.85
C PRO A 50 22.63 -0.66 -10.84
N THR A 51 23.68 0.09 -11.21
CA THR A 51 24.78 0.45 -10.30
C THR A 51 24.51 1.73 -9.52
N ASP A 52 23.58 2.58 -10.00
CA ASP A 52 23.08 3.72 -9.25
C ASP A 52 22.14 3.25 -8.13
N PRO A 53 22.32 3.71 -6.87
CA PRO A 53 21.50 3.26 -5.74
C PRO A 53 20.00 3.56 -5.87
N TYR A 54 19.64 4.65 -6.54
CA TYR A 54 18.25 5.05 -6.74
C TYR A 54 17.62 4.19 -7.84
N ASP A 55 18.27 4.10 -9.00
CA ASP A 55 17.79 3.29 -10.13
C ASP A 55 17.65 1.82 -9.73
N ARG A 56 18.64 1.28 -9.00
CA ARG A 56 18.67 -0.12 -8.53
C ARG A 56 17.36 -0.59 -7.88
N VAL A 57 16.63 0.30 -7.21
CA VAL A 57 15.35 -0.02 -6.57
C VAL A 57 14.29 -0.49 -7.57
N TRP A 58 14.32 0.01 -8.81
CA TRP A 58 13.37 -0.35 -9.86
C TRP A 58 13.67 -1.69 -10.54
N HIS A 59 14.92 -2.18 -10.45
CA HIS A 59 15.33 -3.43 -11.09
C HIS A 59 14.88 -4.66 -10.28
N HIS A 60 14.60 -5.76 -10.99
CA HIS A 60 14.18 -7.05 -10.41
C HIS A 60 12.94 -6.91 -9.52
N LYS A 61 11.91 -6.24 -10.04
CA LYS A 61 10.63 -6.03 -9.37
C LYS A 61 9.49 -6.63 -10.15
N LEU A 62 8.53 -7.20 -9.42
CA LEU A 62 7.24 -7.65 -9.93
C LEU A 62 6.15 -6.71 -9.40
N PRO A 63 5.72 -5.70 -10.17
CA PRO A 63 4.68 -4.79 -9.73
C PRO A 63 3.33 -5.49 -9.61
N PHE A 64 2.54 -5.10 -8.61
CA PHE A 64 1.18 -5.61 -8.41
C PHE A 64 0.13 -4.52 -8.26
N MET A 65 0.54 -3.27 -8.06
CA MET A 65 -0.36 -2.13 -7.89
C MET A 65 0.34 -0.84 -8.31
N GLU A 66 -0.33 -0.05 -9.14
CA GLU A 66 0.04 1.34 -9.44
C GLU A 66 -0.58 2.26 -8.38
N VAL A 67 0.16 3.26 -7.93
CA VAL A 67 -0.28 4.25 -6.94
C VAL A 67 -1.16 5.33 -7.58
N GLY A 68 -0.92 5.64 -8.86
CA GLY A 68 -1.70 6.58 -9.68
C GLY A 68 -0.99 7.92 -9.96
N ASN A 69 0.21 8.10 -9.43
CA ASN A 69 1.06 9.28 -9.62
C ASN A 69 2.37 8.96 -10.36
N GLY A 70 2.55 7.72 -10.84
CA GLY A 70 3.83 7.21 -11.36
C GLY A 70 4.56 6.26 -10.42
N ASP A 71 4.13 6.17 -9.15
CA ASP A 71 4.69 5.25 -8.17
C ASP A 71 4.02 3.86 -8.24
N TYR A 72 4.73 2.86 -7.73
CA TYR A 72 4.27 1.47 -7.74
C TYR A 72 4.55 0.76 -6.42
N LEU A 73 3.70 -0.23 -6.13
CA LEU A 73 4.01 -1.28 -5.18
C LEU A 73 4.41 -2.54 -5.93
N ALA A 74 5.53 -3.12 -5.51
CA ALA A 74 6.09 -4.29 -6.15
C ALA A 74 6.58 -5.33 -5.15
N LEU A 75 6.63 -6.57 -5.61
CA LEU A 75 7.38 -7.63 -4.95
C LEU A 75 8.82 -7.58 -5.44
N ASP A 76 9.74 -7.67 -4.51
CA ASP A 76 11.15 -7.87 -4.83
C ASP A 76 11.38 -9.32 -5.24
N VAL A 77 12.06 -9.54 -6.37
CA VAL A 77 12.37 -10.89 -6.86
C VAL A 77 13.86 -11.22 -6.82
N ASP A 78 14.69 -10.30 -6.32
CA ASP A 78 16.09 -10.57 -5.98
C ASP A 78 16.21 -11.68 -4.92
N GLU A 79 17.30 -12.45 -4.95
CA GLU A 79 17.49 -13.63 -4.09
C GLU A 79 17.46 -13.29 -2.58
N ASP A 80 18.14 -12.22 -2.17
CA ASP A 80 18.30 -11.81 -0.77
C ASP A 80 17.03 -11.16 -0.17
N THR A 81 16.16 -10.64 -1.03
CA THR A 81 14.99 -9.82 -0.67
C THR A 81 13.69 -10.40 -1.20
N HIS A 82 13.73 -11.61 -1.75
CA HIS A 82 12.63 -12.26 -2.45
C HIS A 82 11.32 -12.21 -1.66
N GLY A 83 10.26 -11.76 -2.32
CA GLY A 83 8.90 -11.70 -1.79
C GLY A 83 8.59 -10.45 -0.94
N ARG A 84 9.58 -9.62 -0.60
CA ARG A 84 9.34 -8.37 0.11
C ARG A 84 8.50 -7.42 -0.72
N VAL A 85 7.56 -6.73 -0.07
CA VAL A 85 6.79 -5.66 -0.70
C VAL A 85 7.58 -4.36 -0.56
N VAL A 86 7.91 -3.74 -1.68
CA VAL A 86 8.69 -2.50 -1.76
C VAL A 86 7.92 -1.41 -2.50
N TYR A 87 8.22 -0.16 -2.15
CA TYR A 87 7.68 1.02 -2.80
C TYR A 87 8.67 1.55 -3.84
N LEU A 88 8.18 1.80 -5.06
CA LEU A 88 8.94 2.38 -6.16
C LEU A 88 8.45 3.81 -6.37
N SER A 89 9.28 4.79 -6.02
CA SER A 89 8.96 6.20 -6.24
C SER A 89 9.59 6.71 -7.52
N HIS A 90 8.82 7.46 -8.32
CA HIS A 90 9.26 8.07 -9.57
C HIS A 90 10.00 9.41 -9.37
N ASP A 91 9.82 10.09 -8.22
CA ASP A 91 10.32 11.45 -7.98
C ASP A 91 10.83 11.66 -6.54
N ASP A 92 11.76 10.80 -6.11
CA ASP A 92 12.52 10.90 -4.85
C ASP A 92 11.67 11.00 -3.57
N GLY A 93 10.52 10.31 -3.55
CA GLY A 93 9.69 10.19 -2.34
C GLY A 93 10.43 9.50 -1.19
N GLU A 94 10.14 9.87 0.06
CA GLU A 94 10.75 9.25 1.26
C GLU A 94 10.55 7.72 1.27
N GLY A 95 9.48 7.25 0.64
CA GLY A 95 9.14 5.84 0.49
C GLY A 95 10.04 5.06 -0.47
N HIS A 96 10.80 5.71 -1.35
CA HIS A 96 11.57 5.05 -2.40
C HIS A 96 12.47 3.94 -1.84
N GLY A 97 12.29 2.71 -2.35
CA GLY A 97 13.05 1.52 -1.95
C GLY A 97 12.72 0.96 -0.57
N ARG A 98 11.77 1.58 0.17
CA ARG A 98 11.40 1.07 1.48
C ARG A 98 10.58 -0.20 1.39
N THR A 99 10.92 -1.15 2.26
CA THR A 99 10.11 -2.35 2.48
C THR A 99 8.90 -2.03 3.34
N MET A 100 7.70 -2.21 2.78
CA MET A 100 6.44 -2.07 3.51
C MET A 100 6.08 -3.32 4.31
N ALA A 101 6.43 -4.50 3.79
CA ALA A 101 6.19 -5.80 4.40
C ALA A 101 7.21 -6.85 3.93
N ALA A 102 7.48 -7.87 4.72
CA ALA A 102 8.38 -8.96 4.35
C ALA A 102 7.77 -9.93 3.33
N SER A 103 6.44 -9.92 3.17
CA SER A 103 5.72 -10.70 2.17
C SER A 103 4.42 -10.01 1.76
N PHE A 104 3.83 -10.44 0.62
CA PHE A 104 2.49 -10.00 0.23
C PHE A 104 1.43 -10.36 1.28
N GLU A 105 1.53 -11.55 1.89
CA GLU A 105 0.63 -11.95 2.98
C GLU A 105 0.75 -11.00 4.18
N GLU A 106 1.97 -10.68 4.60
CA GLU A 106 2.19 -9.76 5.72
C GLU A 106 1.66 -8.36 5.41
N LEU A 107 1.78 -7.90 4.16
CA LEU A 107 1.16 -6.66 3.72
C LEU A 107 -0.35 -6.73 3.98
N LEU A 108 -1.05 -7.74 3.47
CA LEU A 108 -2.50 -7.87 3.65
C LEU A 108 -2.90 -7.92 5.14
N ILE A 109 -2.19 -8.71 5.96
CA ILE A 109 -2.44 -8.84 7.41
C ILE A 109 -2.28 -7.50 8.13
N ARG A 110 -1.33 -6.65 7.72
CA ARG A 110 -1.09 -5.35 8.35
C ARG A 110 -1.99 -4.26 7.79
N TRP A 111 -2.28 -4.30 6.50
CA TRP A 111 -2.88 -3.18 5.78
C TRP A 111 -4.41 -3.22 5.85
N ILE A 112 -5.03 -4.40 5.71
CA ILE A 112 -6.49 -4.56 5.76
C ILE A 112 -7.10 -4.08 7.09
N PRO A 113 -6.57 -4.43 8.28
CA PRO A 113 -7.14 -3.95 9.55
C PRO A 113 -7.05 -2.43 9.76
N ARG A 114 -6.22 -1.74 8.97
CA ARG A 114 -6.09 -0.28 8.97
C ARG A 114 -6.94 0.39 7.88
N ALA A 115 -7.82 -0.38 7.25
CA ALA A 115 -8.57 0.01 6.07
C ALA A 115 -7.69 0.36 4.86
N CYS A 116 -6.48 -0.20 4.73
CA CYS A 116 -5.59 0.07 3.60
C CYS A 116 -5.38 1.58 3.38
N PRO A 117 -4.83 2.33 4.36
CA PRO A 117 -4.47 3.74 4.19
C PRO A 117 -3.67 3.88 2.91
N GLY A 118 -3.99 4.91 2.11
CA GLY A 118 -3.70 4.93 0.68
C GLY A 118 -2.25 4.63 0.28
N ALA A 119 -2.05 4.39 -1.00
CA ALA A 119 -0.83 3.80 -1.51
C ALA A 119 0.37 4.75 -1.54
N GLU A 120 0.20 6.06 -1.42
CA GLU A 120 1.29 7.04 -1.42
C GLU A 120 2.13 6.97 -0.12
N ASP A 121 3.41 7.28 -0.22
CA ASP A 121 4.36 7.08 0.87
C ASP A 121 4.00 7.79 2.18
N TRP A 122 3.61 9.06 2.13
CA TRP A 122 3.16 9.81 3.31
C TRP A 122 1.93 9.19 3.99
N GLN A 123 1.11 8.41 3.28
CA GLN A 123 -0.08 7.78 3.85
C GLN A 123 0.27 6.53 4.67
N TRP A 124 1.29 5.75 4.28
CA TRP A 124 1.67 4.54 4.99
C TRP A 124 2.92 4.67 5.88
N LEU A 125 3.82 5.63 5.61
CA LEU A 125 5.04 5.88 6.41
C LEU A 125 4.79 6.07 7.91
N PRO A 126 3.70 6.74 8.37
CA PRO A 126 3.38 6.86 9.79
C PRO A 126 3.24 5.52 10.51
N PHE A 127 2.86 4.45 9.78
CA PHE A 127 2.73 3.11 10.36
C PHE A 127 4.05 2.34 10.38
N LEU A 128 5.03 2.70 9.55
CA LEU A 128 6.37 2.07 9.56
C LEU A 128 7.31 2.67 10.61
N ARG A 129 7.15 3.94 10.99
CA ARG A 129 8.02 4.62 11.97
C ARG A 129 8.09 3.96 13.36
N ARG A 130 7.20 3.02 13.67
CA ARG A 130 7.23 2.23 14.92
C ARG A 130 8.13 0.99 14.86
N ILE A 131 8.72 0.66 13.72
CA ILE A 131 9.68 -0.44 13.57
C ILE A 131 11.10 0.10 13.79
N ARG A 132 11.42 0.52 15.02
CA ARG A 132 12.81 0.67 15.45
C ARG A 132 13.01 -0.15 16.72
N CYS A 133 13.84 -1.18 16.58
CA CYS A 133 14.37 -2.08 17.61
C CYS A 133 13.38 -3.08 18.26
N GLY A 134 13.40 -4.32 17.77
CA GLY A 134 13.35 -5.50 18.65
C GLY A 134 12.01 -5.93 19.25
N HIS A 135 10.89 -5.88 18.53
CA HIS A 135 9.70 -6.64 18.94
C HIS A 135 9.21 -7.55 17.81
N ARG A 136 9.15 -8.85 18.13
CA ARG A 136 8.52 -9.91 17.33
C ARG A 136 7.09 -9.49 16.91
N PRO A 137 6.56 -10.03 15.80
CA PRO A 137 5.15 -9.86 15.47
C PRO A 137 4.30 -10.35 16.64
N LEU A 138 3.32 -9.54 17.05
CA LEU A 138 2.37 -9.87 18.11
C LEU A 138 1.47 -11.02 17.65
N VAL A 139 1.99 -12.25 17.73
CA VAL A 139 1.17 -13.45 17.81
C VAL A 139 0.67 -13.52 19.25
N ARG A 140 -0.66 -13.32 19.41
CA ARG A 140 -1.49 -13.60 20.58
C ARG A 140 -0.84 -13.41 21.96
N ASP A 141 -1.13 -12.26 22.57
CA ASP A 141 -1.70 -12.19 23.92
C ASP A 141 -2.08 -10.74 24.22
N SER A 142 -3.38 -10.44 24.13
CA SER A 142 -3.93 -9.19 24.67
C SER A 142 -4.59 -9.50 26.00
N PRO A 143 -4.18 -8.88 27.12
CA PRO A 143 -5.01 -8.80 28.30
C PRO A 143 -6.23 -7.94 27.97
N ARG A 144 -7.40 -8.35 28.48
CA ARG A 144 -8.66 -7.62 28.35
C ARG A 144 -8.45 -6.17 28.77
N VAL A 145 -8.70 -5.24 27.85
CA VAL A 145 -8.99 -3.86 28.19
C VAL A 145 -10.48 -3.68 27.96
N ASP A 146 -11.22 -3.58 29.06
CA ASP A 146 -12.60 -3.11 29.07
C ASP A 146 -12.64 -1.69 28.51
N CYS A 147 -13.09 -1.56 27.26
CA CYS A 147 -13.57 -0.29 26.73
C CYS A 147 -15.07 -0.43 26.50
N ALA A 148 -15.84 0.34 27.28
CA ALA A 148 -17.27 0.42 27.22
C ALA A 148 -17.79 0.57 25.78
N HIS A 149 -18.71 -0.32 25.40
CA HIS A 149 -19.41 -0.30 24.14
C HIS A 149 -20.29 0.95 24.02
N ALA A 150 -19.98 1.84 23.09
CA ALA A 150 -20.99 2.66 22.43
C ALA A 150 -21.40 1.93 21.13
N PRO A 151 -22.67 1.49 20.98
CA PRO A 151 -23.09 0.78 19.78
C PRO A 151 -23.12 1.73 18.58
N ILE A 152 -22.38 1.38 17.53
CA ILE A 152 -22.52 1.99 16.21
C ILE A 152 -23.83 1.47 15.63
N ASN A 153 -24.83 2.35 15.55
CA ASN A 153 -26.15 2.05 15.01
C ASN A 153 -26.06 2.02 13.46
N LEU A 154 -25.86 0.84 12.89
CA LEU A 154 -25.97 0.62 11.45
C LEU A 154 -27.46 0.58 11.08
N GLY A 155 -27.99 1.72 10.64
CA GLY A 155 -29.31 1.80 10.01
C GLY A 155 -29.40 0.92 8.76
N PRO A 156 -30.62 0.59 8.30
CA PRO A 156 -30.82 -0.41 7.26
C PRO A 156 -30.20 0.02 5.92
N PHE A 157 -29.29 -0.82 5.41
CA PHE A 157 -28.74 -0.76 4.06
C PHE A 157 -29.88 -0.76 3.03
N ARG A 158 -30.09 0.37 2.35
CA ARG A 158 -30.91 0.40 1.12
C ARG A 158 -30.02 0.14 -0.07
N ASN A 159 -30.15 -1.06 -0.62
CA ASN A 159 -29.62 -1.45 -1.91
C ASN A 159 -30.25 -0.56 -3.02
N ARG A 160 -29.44 0.23 -3.72
CA ARG A 160 -29.80 0.78 -5.04
C ARG A 160 -28.63 0.55 -5.97
N GLY A 161 -28.70 -0.55 -6.72
CA GLY A 161 -27.88 -0.73 -7.90
C GLY A 161 -28.30 0.25 -9.00
N THR A 162 -27.33 0.60 -9.84
CA THR A 162 -27.47 0.66 -11.30
C THR A 162 -26.06 0.65 -11.90
N MET A 163 -25.74 -0.43 -12.62
CA MET A 163 -24.71 -0.46 -13.65
C MET A 163 -24.99 0.62 -14.70
N ASN A 164 -23.93 1.24 -15.22
CA ASN A 164 -23.91 1.73 -16.58
C ASN A 164 -22.52 1.47 -17.16
N ALA A 165 -22.41 0.35 -17.88
CA ALA A 165 -21.39 0.17 -18.91
C ALA A 165 -21.81 0.99 -20.14
N ARG A 166 -20.87 1.71 -20.76
CA ARG A 166 -21.00 2.14 -22.15
C ARG A 166 -19.76 1.69 -22.91
N ILE A 167 -20.08 1.06 -24.03
CA ILE A 167 -19.22 0.56 -25.11
C ILE A 167 -18.46 1.72 -25.75
#